data_AF-A0A2G6QMD4-F1
#
_entry.id   AF-A0A2G6QMD4-F1
#
_cell.length_a   1.000
_cell.length_b   1.000
_cell.length_c   1.000
_cell.angle_alpha   90.00
_cell.angle_beta   90.00
_cell.angle_gamma   90.00
#
_symmetry.space_group_name_H-M   'P 1'
#
loop_
_entity.id
_entity.type
_entity.pdbx_description
1 polymer ?
#
loop_
_entity_poly.entity_id
_entity_poly.type
_entity_poly.pdbx_seq_one_letter_code
_entity_poly.pdbx_strand_id
1 'polypeptide(L)' 'MEEVKAIIKKAGFKQLHTIVDEVTDAYALKWGYGLKIKDYIQRTFFIGKKQPL' A
#
# COMPACT_ATOMS: atom_id res chain seq x y z
N MET A 1 -1.84 -0.18 10.18
CA MET A 1 -0.64 -0.69 9.48
C MET A 1 -0.11 -1.99 10.06
N GLU A 2 0.06 -2.11 11.38
CA GLU A 2 0.58 -3.34 11.99
C GLU A 2 -0.35 -4.56 11.84
N GLU A 3 -1.67 -4.37 11.92
CA GLU A 3 -2.63 -5.46 11.67
C GLU A 3 -2.54 -6.02 10.24
N VAL A 4 -2.41 -5.15 9.24
CA VAL A 4 -2.26 -5.55 7.84
C VAL A 4 -0.98 -6.38 7.66
N LYS A 5 0.14 -5.95 8.26
CA LYS A 5 1.39 -6.73 8.24
C LYS A 5 1.21 -8.09 8.93
N ALA A 6 0.46 -8.16 10.03
CA ALA A 6 0.18 -9.42 10.72
C ALA A 6 -0.64 -10.39 9.84
N ILE A 7 -1.65 -9.89 9.12
CA ILE A 7 -2.42 -10.69 8.15
C ILE A 7 -1.52 -11.19 7.03
N ILE A 8 -0.67 -10.32 6.45
CA ILE A 8 0.22 -10.71 5.35
C ILE A 8 1.24 -11.76 5.80
N LYS A 9 1.79 -11.64 7.02
CA LYS A 9 2.67 -12.67 7.61
C LYS A 9 1.91 -13.99 7.83
N LYS A 10 0.68 -13.96 8.36
CA LYS A 10 -0.17 -15.15 8.52
C LYS A 10 -0.49 -15.82 7.19
N ALA A 11 -0.61 -15.05 6.11
CA ALA A 11 -0.80 -15.56 4.75
C ALA A 11 0.46 -16.23 4.14
N GLY A 12 1.57 -16.35 4.90
CA GLY A 12 2.77 -17.07 4.49
C GLY A 12 3.81 -16.20 3.77
N PHE A 13 3.64 -14.87 3.78
CA PHE A 13 4.63 -13.98 3.21
C PHE A 13 5.72 -13.63 4.23
N LYS A 14 6.98 -13.80 3.83
CA LYS A 14 8.18 -13.40 4.59
C LYS A 14 8.94 -12.31 3.85
N GLN A 15 9.91 -11.69 4.54
CA GLN A 15 10.72 -10.58 4.00
C GLN A 15 9.83 -9.43 3.49
N LEU A 16 8.91 -8.97 4.34
CA LEU A 16 8.00 -7.90 3.99
C LEU A 16 8.72 -6.55 3.95
N HIS A 17 8.77 -5.96 2.78
CA HIS A 17 9.15 -4.57 2.56
C HIS A 17 7.89 -3.73 2.34
N THR A 18 7.84 -2.58 3.01
CA THR A 18 6.74 -1.62 2.87
C THR A 18 7.28 -0.38 2.18
N ILE A 19 6.68 0.00 1.06
CA ILE A 19 7.00 1.23 0.34
C ILE A 19 5.77 2.13 0.48
N VAL A 20 5.94 3.25 1.18
CA VAL A 20 4.93 4.30 1.27
C VAL A 20 5.33 5.38 0.29
N ASP A 21 4.41 5.78 -0.57
CA ASP A 21 4.64 6.78 -1.59
C ASP A 21 3.51 7.81 -1.55
N GLU A 22 3.87 9.05 -1.83
CA GLU A 22 2.90 10.13 -1.91
C GLU A 22 2.04 9.95 -3.17
N VAL A 23 0.78 10.32 -3.05
CA VAL A 23 -0.13 10.23 -4.19
C VAL A 23 0.12 11.40 -5.13
N THR A 24 0.66 11.10 -6.31
CA THR A 24 0.91 12.12 -7.33
C THR A 24 -0.39 12.76 -7.83
N ASP A 25 -0.31 14.02 -8.26
CA ASP A 25 -1.45 14.76 -8.82
C ASP A 25 -2.10 14.03 -10.01
N ALA A 26 -1.28 13.42 -10.88
CA ALA A 26 -1.77 12.64 -12.02
C ALA A 26 -2.58 11.41 -11.61
N TYR A 27 -2.23 10.77 -10.49
CA TYR A 27 -3.02 9.67 -9.94
C TYR A 27 -4.30 10.21 -9.27
N ALA A 28 -4.17 11.28 -8.47
CA ALA A 28 -5.29 11.90 -7.76
C ALA A 28 -6.40 12.35 -8.73
N LEU A 29 -6.04 12.90 -9.89
CA LEU A 29 -7.00 13.31 -10.94
C LEU A 29 -7.88 12.16 -11.43
N LYS A 30 -7.35 10.92 -11.48
CA LYS A 30 -8.13 9.74 -11.91
C LYS A 30 -9.22 9.34 -10.92
N TRP A 31 -9.03 9.65 -9.64
CA TRP A 31 -9.93 9.21 -8.55
C TRP A 31 -10.76 10.35 -7.97
N GLY A 32 -10.27 11.59 -8.06
CA GLY A 32 -10.87 12.75 -7.41
C GLY A 32 -11.43 13.81 -8.34
N TYR A 33 -11.35 13.66 -9.67
CA TYR A 33 -11.87 14.63 -10.65
C TYR A 33 -11.49 16.10 -10.34
N GLY A 34 -10.25 16.35 -9.92
CA GLY A 34 -9.75 17.69 -9.57
C GLY A 34 -9.93 18.10 -8.11
N LEU A 35 -10.44 17.22 -7.24
CA LEU A 35 -10.46 17.44 -5.79
C LEU A 35 -9.09 17.15 -5.15
N LYS A 36 -8.85 17.72 -3.96
CA LYS A 36 -7.68 17.50 -3.10
C LYS A 36 -7.66 16.09 -2.46
N ILE A 37 -8.13 15.07 -3.18
CA ILE A 37 -8.22 13.71 -2.65
C ILE A 37 -6.86 13.19 -2.18
N LYS A 38 -5.78 13.61 -2.84
CA LYS A 38 -4.39 13.29 -2.47
C LYS A 38 -4.02 13.68 -1.03
N ASP A 39 -4.66 14.70 -0.46
CA ASP A 39 -4.42 15.13 0.92
C ASP A 39 -5.02 14.14 1.94
N TYR A 40 -5.92 13.26 1.48
CA TYR A 40 -6.66 12.30 2.31
C TYR A 40 -6.30 10.85 2.02
N ILE A 41 -5.48 10.58 1.00
CA ILE A 41 -5.10 9.22 0.60
C ILE A 41 -3.59 9.05 0.54
N GLN A 42 -3.13 7.86 0.90
CA GLN A 42 -1.73 7.46 0.78
C GLN A 42 -1.63 6.17 -0.03
N ARG A 43 -0.53 5.98 -0.74
CA ARG A 43 -0.25 4.75 -1.47
C ARG A 43 0.76 3.93 -0.69
N THR A 44 0.44 2.66 -0.46
CA THR A 44 1.34 1.75 0.24
C THR A 44 1.45 0.43 -0.53
N PHE A 45 2.67 0.04 -0.87
CA PHE A 45 2.97 -1.29 -1.41
C PHE A 45 3.60 -2.17 -0.35
N PHE A 46 3.11 -3.40 -0.28
CA PHE A 46 3.74 -4.49 0.45
C PHE A 46 4.34 -5.45 -0.56
N ILE A 47 5.65 -5.65 -0.46
CA ILE A 47 6.38 -6.63 -1.27
C ILE A 47 6.88 -7.69 -0.31
N GLY A 48 6.57 -8.95 -0.57
CA GLY A 48 7.02 -10.07 0.25
C GLY A 48 7.14 -11.34 -0.59
N LYS A 49 7.98 -12.27 -0.13
CA LYS A 49 8.12 -13.59 -0.75
C LYS A 49 7.15 -14.55 -0.09
N LYS A 50 6.23 -15.10 -0.86
CA LYS A 50 5.34 -16.17 -0.38
C LYS A 50 6.18 -17.44 -0.27
N GLN A 51 6.35 -17.93 0.95
CA GLN A 51 7.00 -19.22 1.15
C GLN A 51 5.90 -20.28 1.13
N PRO A 52 5.91 -21.23 0.17
CA PRO A 52 5.04 -22.39 0.27
C PRO A 52 5.39 -23.18 1.53
N LEU A 53 4.36 -23.75 2.16
CA LEU A 53 4.51 -24.69 3.28
C LEU A 53 5.26 -25.94 2.83
#